data_AF-A0A956J7L8-F1
#
_entry.id   AF-A0A956J7L8-F1
#
_cell.length_a   1.000
_cell.length_b   1.000
_cell.length_c   1.000
_cell.angle_alpha   90.00
_cell.angle_beta   90.00
_cell.angle_gamma   90.00
#
_symmetry.space_group_name_H-M   'P 1'
#
loop_
_entity.id
_entity.type
_entity.pdbx_description
1 polymer ?
#
loop_
_entity_poly.entity_id
_entity_poly.type
_entity_poly.pdbx_seq_one_letter_code
_entity_poly.pdbx_strand_id
1 'polypeptide(L)'
;MNVMGPQMARTVRNQKIDTRSARTKLTERREPYWTVLSTGCALGYRRGAKGGTWIARLRDDDGKQHYEAIGAADDALGADGFNAFSFQQAQERARGVFARKARELAGEFAPDDGPYTVAKALDAYFSERERRGSKGLAKDRAAANVRILPELCNIEIGKLTTKRLRDWHARLAAAPRLARVGRLTKSRNARAVDPGDGDAVRARRSTANRTLTILKAALNHAFHEGRVTSDESWRRVKPFRGVDAPVVRFLSEDECRRLVNSCEGVFRDLVRAALLTGCRYGELIRMRTSDF
;
A
#
# COMPACT_ATOMS: atom_id res chain seq x y z
N MET A 1 -18.64 -26.78 -11.32
CA MET A 1 -18.26 -26.29 -9.98
C MET A 1 -18.62 -24.83 -9.89
N ASN A 2 -19.64 -24.50 -9.10
CA ASN A 2 -20.18 -23.15 -8.97
C ASN A 2 -19.30 -22.36 -7.98
N VAL A 3 -18.68 -21.27 -8.45
CA VAL A 3 -17.77 -20.45 -7.65
C VAL A 3 -18.62 -19.55 -6.75
N MET A 4 -18.66 -19.85 -5.45
CA MET A 4 -19.30 -18.97 -4.48
C MET A 4 -18.50 -17.66 -4.38
N GLY A 5 -19.04 -16.58 -4.94
CA GLY A 5 -18.58 -15.22 -4.66
C GLY A 5 -18.70 -14.89 -3.16
N PRO A 6 -17.99 -13.87 -2.66
CA PRO A 6 -18.05 -13.49 -1.26
C PRO A 6 -19.50 -13.20 -0.86
N GLN A 7 -20.04 -14.05 0.02
CA GLN A 7 -21.41 -13.97 0.48
C GLN A 7 -21.58 -12.64 1.25
N MET A 8 -22.21 -11.65 0.62
CA MET A 8 -22.55 -10.40 1.30
C MET A 8 -23.42 -10.74 2.51
N ALA A 9 -22.95 -10.40 3.71
CA ALA A 9 -23.68 -10.63 4.94
C ALA A 9 -25.07 -9.97 4.85
N ARG A 10 -26.13 -10.78 4.97
CA ARG A 10 -27.53 -10.36 4.84
C ARG A 10 -27.81 -9.08 5.63
N THR A 11 -28.37 -8.07 4.99
CA THR A 11 -28.79 -6.83 5.65
C THR A 11 -29.90 -7.15 6.66
N VAL A 12 -29.71 -6.77 7.92
CA VAL A 12 -30.75 -6.95 8.94
C VAL A 12 -31.87 -5.95 8.65
N ARG A 13 -33.12 -6.38 8.61
CA ARG A 13 -34.24 -5.48 8.35
C ARG A 13 -34.73 -4.83 9.63
N ASN A 14 -35.01 -3.52 9.59
CA ASN A 14 -35.75 -2.83 10.63
C ASN A 14 -36.66 -1.79 9.99
N GLN A 15 -37.94 -2.14 9.86
CA GLN A 15 -38.96 -1.33 9.19
C GLN A 15 -39.14 0.07 9.77
N LYS A 16 -38.67 0.32 11.00
CA LYS A 16 -38.78 1.63 11.65
C LYS A 16 -37.68 2.59 11.20
N ILE A 17 -36.54 2.09 10.72
CA ILE A 17 -35.37 2.93 10.38
C ILE A 17 -34.73 2.62 9.03
N ASP A 18 -35.15 1.55 8.34
CA ASP A 18 -34.56 1.13 7.07
C ASP A 18 -34.82 2.10 5.92
N THR A 19 -36.02 2.71 5.88
CA THR A 19 -36.44 3.67 4.86
C THR A 19 -36.47 5.10 5.40
N ARG A 20 -36.21 6.06 4.51
CA ARG A 20 -36.30 7.50 4.81
C ARG A 20 -37.69 7.88 5.34
N SER A 21 -38.74 7.37 4.69
CA SER A 21 -40.14 7.62 5.08
C SER A 21 -40.47 7.11 6.48
N ALA A 22 -39.92 5.95 6.88
CA ALA A 22 -40.09 5.44 8.24
C ALA A 22 -39.33 6.32 9.26
N ARG A 23 -38.10 6.72 8.94
CA ARG A 23 -37.29 7.59 9.81
C ARG A 23 -37.89 8.97 10.03
N THR A 24 -38.60 9.53 9.05
CA THR A 24 -39.31 10.81 9.19
C THR A 24 -40.38 10.80 10.27
N LYS A 25 -41.00 9.64 10.52
CA LYS A 25 -42.08 9.48 11.53
C LYS A 25 -41.56 9.28 12.95
N LEU A 26 -40.24 9.15 13.13
CA LEU A 26 -39.66 8.95 14.46
C LEU A 26 -39.63 10.25 15.25
N THR A 27 -39.76 10.13 16.57
CA THR A 27 -39.62 11.24 17.51
C THR A 27 -38.15 11.62 17.69
N GLU A 28 -37.85 12.90 17.77
CA GLU A 28 -36.53 13.38 18.16
C GLU A 28 -36.23 13.01 19.60
N ARG A 29 -35.13 12.30 19.84
CA ARG A 29 -34.69 11.90 21.17
C ARG A 29 -33.17 11.73 21.22
N ARG A 30 -32.60 11.86 22.42
CA ARG A 30 -31.16 11.67 22.65
C ARG A 30 -30.72 10.23 22.40
N GLU A 31 -31.56 9.27 22.80
CA GLU A 31 -31.27 7.83 22.69
C GLU A 31 -31.49 7.33 21.25
N PRO A 32 -30.51 6.73 20.58
CA PRO A 32 -30.70 6.23 19.23
C PRO A 32 -31.78 5.12 19.13
N TYR A 33 -32.37 4.99 17.96
CA TYR A 33 -33.21 3.86 17.60
C TYR A 33 -32.30 2.70 17.15
N TRP A 34 -32.10 1.73 18.03
CA TRP A 34 -31.16 0.63 17.82
C TRP A 34 -31.75 -0.51 16.99
N THR A 35 -30.92 -1.07 16.12
CA THR A 35 -31.10 -2.36 15.45
C THR A 35 -29.92 -3.25 15.81
N VAL A 36 -30.18 -4.39 16.42
CA VAL A 36 -29.14 -5.38 16.69
C VAL A 36 -28.75 -6.05 15.38
N LEU A 37 -27.46 -6.02 15.04
CA LEU A 37 -26.93 -6.64 13.83
C LEU A 37 -26.39 -8.05 14.10
N SER A 38 -25.78 -8.25 15.26
CA SER A 38 -25.32 -9.53 15.81
C SER A 38 -25.13 -9.39 17.32
N THR A 39 -24.82 -10.48 18.02
CA THR A 39 -24.54 -10.44 19.47
C THR A 39 -23.51 -9.35 19.80
N GLY A 40 -23.86 -8.46 20.74
CA GLY A 40 -23.01 -7.33 21.15
C GLY A 40 -22.89 -6.18 20.14
N CYS A 41 -23.38 -6.31 18.91
CA CYS A 41 -23.21 -5.33 17.83
C CYS A 41 -24.55 -4.72 17.40
N ALA A 42 -24.70 -3.40 17.48
CA ALA A 42 -25.93 -2.71 17.09
C ALA A 42 -25.67 -1.45 16.26
N LEU A 43 -26.57 -1.17 15.32
CA LEU A 43 -26.62 0.08 14.55
C LEU A 43 -27.78 0.94 15.05
N GLY A 44 -27.50 2.17 15.45
CA GLY A 44 -28.45 3.15 15.95
C GLY A 44 -28.69 4.26 14.94
N TYR A 45 -29.95 4.66 14.81
CA TYR A 45 -30.34 5.90 14.15
C TYR A 45 -30.74 6.94 15.19
N ARG A 46 -30.00 8.04 15.32
CA ARG A 46 -30.39 9.16 16.17
C ARG A 46 -31.02 10.26 15.33
N ARG A 47 -32.30 10.55 15.54
CA ARG A 47 -32.99 11.61 14.82
C ARG A 47 -32.63 12.98 15.39
N GLY A 48 -32.41 13.94 14.49
CA GLY A 48 -32.25 15.36 14.83
C GLY A 48 -33.03 16.25 13.86
N ALA A 49 -33.14 17.54 14.22
CA ALA A 49 -33.99 18.52 13.54
C ALA A 49 -33.76 18.67 12.03
N LYS A 50 -32.54 18.45 11.54
CA LYS A 50 -32.17 18.61 10.11
C LYS A 50 -31.80 17.28 9.43
N GLY A 51 -32.08 16.14 10.07
CA GLY A 51 -31.67 14.81 9.62
C GLY A 51 -31.02 14.02 10.74
N GLY A 52 -30.98 12.69 10.61
CA GLY A 52 -30.41 11.84 11.64
C GLY A 52 -28.94 11.47 11.43
N THR A 53 -28.36 10.83 12.43
CA THR A 53 -26.98 10.32 12.44
C THR A 53 -26.98 8.83 12.73
N TRP A 54 -26.16 8.08 12.00
CA TRP A 54 -25.90 6.67 12.24
C TRP A 54 -24.80 6.48 13.28
N ILE A 55 -25.01 5.57 14.23
CA ILE A 55 -24.10 5.29 15.34
C ILE A 55 -23.92 3.77 15.46
N ALA A 56 -22.69 3.30 15.51
CA ALA A 56 -22.35 1.92 15.85
C ALA A 56 -22.22 1.77 17.37
N ARG A 57 -22.72 0.67 17.92
CA ARG A 57 -22.52 0.27 19.32
C ARG A 57 -21.98 -1.14 19.37
N LEU A 58 -20.83 -1.32 20.03
CA LEU A 58 -20.22 -2.61 20.32
C LEU A 58 -20.20 -2.83 21.84
N ARG A 59 -20.53 -4.04 22.28
CA ARG A 59 -20.29 -4.49 23.66
C ARG A 59 -19.06 -5.40 23.66
N ASP A 60 -18.07 -5.09 24.49
CA ASP A 60 -16.89 -5.94 24.67
C ASP A 60 -17.16 -7.11 25.64
N ASP A 61 -16.15 -7.97 25.80
CA ASP A 61 -16.25 -9.17 26.64
C ASP A 61 -16.37 -8.83 28.14
N ASP A 62 -15.85 -7.67 28.56
CA ASP A 62 -16.03 -7.10 29.90
C ASP A 62 -17.42 -6.46 30.09
N GLY A 63 -18.25 -6.46 29.04
CA GLY A 63 -19.60 -5.95 29.04
C GLY A 63 -19.71 -4.43 28.89
N LYS A 64 -18.60 -3.70 28.72
CA LYS A 64 -18.54 -2.27 28.46
C LYS A 64 -18.99 -1.97 27.03
N GLN A 65 -19.68 -0.83 26.88
CA GLN A 65 -20.26 -0.40 25.62
C GLN A 65 -19.39 0.69 24.97
N HIS A 66 -19.02 0.45 23.72
CA HIS A 66 -18.28 1.37 22.87
C HIS A 66 -19.22 1.94 21.81
N TYR A 67 -19.15 3.25 21.62
CA TYR A 67 -20.01 3.99 20.70
C TYR A 67 -19.16 4.72 19.67
N GLU A 68 -19.56 4.67 18.41
CA GLU A 68 -18.87 5.38 17.35
C GLU A 68 -19.85 5.94 16.32
N ALA A 69 -19.73 7.22 15.98
CA ALA A 69 -20.54 7.84 14.95
C ALA A 69 -20.08 7.41 13.56
N ILE A 70 -21.00 6.92 12.73
CA ILE A 70 -20.73 6.49 11.35
C ILE A 70 -20.84 7.68 10.37
N GLY A 71 -21.80 8.57 10.61
CA GLY A 71 -22.04 9.75 9.77
C GLY A 71 -23.53 10.10 9.65
N ALA A 72 -23.86 11.07 8.79
CA ALA A 72 -25.25 11.48 8.61
C ALA A 72 -26.07 10.40 7.87
N ALA A 73 -27.36 10.34 8.16
CA ALA A 73 -28.30 9.53 7.39
C ALA A 73 -28.70 10.27 6.11
N ASP A 74 -29.14 9.51 5.11
CA ASP A 74 -29.65 10.00 3.82
C ASP A 74 -31.04 10.68 3.90
N ASP A 75 -31.30 11.37 5.01
CA ASP A 75 -32.59 12.00 5.33
C ASP A 75 -32.72 13.41 4.74
N ALA A 76 -31.61 14.11 4.53
CA ALA A 76 -31.57 15.47 3.98
C ALA A 76 -30.87 15.50 2.62
N LEU A 77 -29.76 14.77 2.49
CA LEU A 77 -29.01 14.58 1.25
C LEU A 77 -29.18 13.14 0.79
N GLY A 78 -29.30 12.90 -0.52
CA GLY A 78 -29.28 11.54 -1.06
C GLY A 78 -27.98 10.83 -0.68
N ALA A 79 -28.04 9.52 -0.47
CA ALA A 79 -26.89 8.73 -0.04
C ALA A 79 -25.74 8.85 -1.05
N ASP A 80 -24.69 9.62 -0.69
CA ASP A 80 -23.51 9.84 -1.52
C ASP A 80 -22.41 8.80 -1.25
N GLY A 81 -22.55 8.03 -0.16
CA GLY A 81 -21.55 7.05 0.27
C GLY A 81 -20.32 7.69 0.94
N PHE A 82 -20.34 9.00 1.20
CA PHE A 82 -19.25 9.77 1.80
C PHE A 82 -19.68 10.54 3.05
N ASN A 83 -20.73 11.35 2.96
CA ASN A 83 -21.23 12.20 4.05
C ASN A 83 -22.63 11.79 4.53
N ALA A 84 -23.44 11.20 3.65
CA ALA A 84 -24.77 10.72 3.93
C ALA A 84 -24.92 9.24 3.53
N PHE A 85 -25.47 8.44 4.44
CA PHE A 85 -25.53 6.99 4.27
C PHE A 85 -26.96 6.46 4.37
N SER A 86 -27.29 5.55 3.45
CA SER A 86 -28.48 4.72 3.58
C SER A 86 -28.33 3.72 4.73
N PHE A 87 -29.45 3.12 5.17
CA PHE A 87 -29.41 2.09 6.21
C PHE A 87 -28.50 0.91 5.85
N GLN A 88 -28.51 0.47 4.59
CA GLN A 88 -27.65 -0.62 4.13
C GLN A 88 -26.16 -0.23 4.19
N GLN A 89 -25.82 0.97 3.72
CA GLN A 89 -24.44 1.48 3.77
C GLN A 89 -23.97 1.68 5.22
N ALA A 90 -24.87 2.14 6.10
CA ALA A 90 -24.60 2.29 7.51
C ALA A 90 -24.34 0.93 8.19
N GLN A 91 -25.06 -0.14 7.82
CA GLN A 91 -24.77 -1.49 8.33
C GLN A 91 -23.40 -2.00 7.89
N GLU A 92 -23.04 -1.79 6.63
CA GLU A 92 -21.74 -2.22 6.10
C GLU A 92 -20.59 -1.50 6.81
N ARG A 93 -20.72 -0.18 7.00
CA ARG A 93 -19.75 0.60 7.79
C ARG A 93 -19.72 0.20 9.27
N ALA A 94 -20.86 -0.07 9.88
CA ALA A 94 -20.93 -0.55 11.26
C ALA A 94 -20.19 -1.88 11.44
N ARG A 95 -20.32 -2.81 10.49
CA ARG A 95 -19.55 -4.08 10.50
C ARG A 95 -18.05 -3.85 10.42
N GLY A 96 -17.60 -2.88 9.62
CA GLY A 96 -16.20 -2.47 9.59
C GLY A 96 -15.71 -1.90 10.92
N VAL A 97 -16.53 -1.08 11.59
CA VAL A 97 -16.25 -0.57 12.94
C VAL A 97 -16.14 -1.71 13.95
N PHE A 98 -17.07 -2.67 13.94
CA PHE A 98 -17.03 -3.81 14.85
C PHE A 98 -15.81 -4.70 14.63
N ALA A 99 -15.48 -5.00 13.37
CA ALA A 99 -14.28 -5.79 13.06
C ALA A 99 -12.99 -5.09 13.52
N ARG A 100 -12.91 -3.76 13.38
CA ARG A 100 -11.76 -2.99 13.89
C ARG A 100 -11.71 -3.02 15.42
N LYS A 101 -12.82 -2.72 16.09
CA LYS A 101 -12.87 -2.66 17.56
C LYS A 101 -12.67 -4.04 18.21
N ALA A 102 -13.19 -5.11 17.62
CA ALA A 102 -12.93 -6.47 18.08
C ALA A 102 -11.43 -6.83 18.03
N ARG A 103 -10.71 -6.42 16.97
CA ARG A 103 -9.25 -6.63 16.87
C ARG A 103 -8.46 -5.77 17.85
N GLU A 104 -8.92 -4.54 18.11
CA GLU A 104 -8.35 -3.65 19.14
C GLU A 104 -8.49 -4.25 20.53
N LEU A 105 -9.66 -4.81 20.85
CA LEU A 105 -9.94 -5.45 22.14
C LEU A 105 -9.25 -6.81 22.31
N ALA A 106 -9.05 -7.57 21.24
CA ALA A 106 -8.32 -8.85 21.25
C ALA A 106 -6.79 -8.68 21.43
N GLY A 107 -6.28 -7.45 21.57
CA GLY A 107 -4.85 -7.18 21.74
C GLY A 107 -3.99 -7.37 20.49
N GLU A 108 -4.56 -7.80 19.37
CA GLU A 108 -3.87 -7.91 18.07
C GLU A 108 -3.49 -6.55 17.49
N PHE A 109 -4.16 -5.49 17.95
CA PHE A 109 -3.84 -4.12 17.65
C PHE A 109 -3.24 -3.46 18.89
N ALA A 110 -1.91 -3.36 18.94
CA ALA A 110 -1.27 -2.38 19.82
C ALA A 110 -1.91 -1.00 19.49
N PRO A 111 -2.53 -0.32 20.49
CA PRO A 111 -2.99 1.05 20.33
C PRO A 111 -1.75 1.87 20.04
N ASP A 112 -1.54 2.18 18.78
CA ASP A 112 -0.49 3.11 18.39
C ASP A 112 -1.10 4.48 18.70
N ASP A 113 -0.51 5.24 19.63
CA ASP A 113 -1.01 6.53 20.16
C ASP A 113 -1.09 7.68 19.12
N GLY A 114 -1.21 7.35 17.83
CA GLY A 114 -1.37 8.32 16.76
C GLY A 114 -1.74 7.68 15.41
N PRO A 115 -2.05 8.51 14.39
CA PRO A 115 -2.46 8.04 13.08
C PRO A 115 -1.43 7.06 12.48
N TYR A 116 -1.91 5.98 11.87
CA TYR A 116 -1.03 4.99 11.24
C TYR A 116 -0.57 5.50 9.87
N THR A 117 0.68 5.98 9.81
CA THR A 117 1.25 6.67 8.64
C THR A 117 2.02 5.75 7.70
N VAL A 118 2.35 6.24 6.50
CA VAL A 118 3.22 5.53 5.54
C VAL A 118 4.60 5.25 6.14
N ALA A 119 5.15 6.16 6.95
CA ALA A 119 6.43 5.93 7.64
C ALA A 119 6.34 4.71 8.57
N LYS A 120 5.30 4.66 9.42
CA LYS A 120 5.07 3.52 10.32
C LYS A 120 4.88 2.20 9.56
N ALA A 121 4.15 2.21 8.45
CA ALA A 121 3.99 1.01 7.62
C ALA A 121 5.31 0.53 7.00
N LEU A 122 6.16 1.45 6.52
CA LEU A 122 7.47 1.10 5.99
C LEU A 122 8.38 0.53 7.07
N ASP A 123 8.40 1.14 8.25
CA ASP A 123 9.21 0.66 9.37
C ASP A 123 8.76 -0.74 9.81
N ALA A 124 7.46 -0.95 10.04
CA ALA A 124 6.92 -2.26 10.38
C ALA A 124 7.26 -3.32 9.31
N TYR A 125 7.06 -2.99 8.03
CA TYR A 125 7.37 -3.89 6.92
C TYR A 125 8.86 -4.24 6.83
N PHE A 126 9.75 -3.28 7.04
CA PHE A 126 11.19 -3.53 6.99
C PHE A 126 11.69 -4.30 8.21
N SER A 127 11.20 -4.01 9.41
CA SER A 127 11.51 -4.77 10.62
C SER A 127 11.08 -6.23 10.48
N GLU A 128 9.94 -6.47 9.86
CA GLU A 128 9.47 -7.82 9.57
C GLU A 128 10.35 -8.54 8.51
N ARG A 129 10.77 -7.83 7.46
CA ARG A 129 11.71 -8.40 6.48
C ARG A 129 13.08 -8.72 7.06
N GLU A 130 13.53 -7.91 8.02
CA GLU A 130 14.77 -8.12 8.76
C GLU A 130 14.69 -9.38 9.61
N ARG A 131 13.60 -9.56 10.36
CA ARG A 131 13.34 -10.80 11.13
C ARG A 131 13.37 -12.06 10.27
N ARG A 132 12.87 -12.00 9.03
CA ARG A 132 12.92 -13.13 8.08
C ARG A 132 14.27 -13.34 7.37
N GLY A 133 15.25 -12.47 7.58
CA GLY A 133 16.54 -12.55 6.87
C GLY A 133 16.45 -12.25 5.37
N SER A 134 15.54 -11.36 4.96
CA SER A 134 15.30 -11.07 3.54
C SER A 134 16.52 -10.43 2.85
N LYS A 135 16.94 -10.99 1.71
CA LYS A 135 17.97 -10.37 0.86
C LYS A 135 17.50 -9.03 0.29
N GLY A 136 18.44 -8.10 0.08
CA GLY A 136 18.17 -6.81 -0.58
C GLY A 136 17.52 -5.74 0.30
N LEU A 137 17.28 -6.01 1.59
CA LEU A 137 16.63 -5.07 2.52
C LEU A 137 17.29 -3.68 2.54
N ALA A 138 18.63 -3.62 2.66
CA ALA A 138 19.36 -2.36 2.71
C ALA A 138 19.13 -1.48 1.47
N LYS A 139 19.04 -2.11 0.29
CA LYS A 139 18.78 -1.41 -0.98
C LYS A 139 17.36 -0.86 -1.02
N ASP A 140 16.38 -1.63 -0.58
CA ASP A 140 14.98 -1.23 -0.58
C ASP A 140 14.71 -0.13 0.45
N ARG A 141 15.30 -0.24 1.66
CA ARG A 141 15.23 0.79 2.70
C ARG A 141 15.86 2.11 2.22
N ALA A 142 17.04 2.05 1.59
CA ALA A 142 17.66 3.23 0.99
C ALA A 142 16.81 3.84 -0.14
N ALA A 143 16.16 3.02 -0.96
CA ALA A 143 15.25 3.51 -2.01
C ALA A 143 14.02 4.20 -1.42
N ALA A 144 13.42 3.62 -0.36
CA ALA A 144 12.28 4.19 0.34
C ALA A 144 12.63 5.54 1.01
N ASN A 145 13.77 5.62 1.69
CA ASN A 145 14.23 6.84 2.35
C ASN A 145 14.41 8.00 1.36
N VAL A 146 14.88 7.71 0.15
CA VAL A 146 15.15 8.75 -0.86
C VAL A 146 13.91 9.13 -1.66
N ARG A 147 12.96 8.21 -1.88
CA ARG A 147 11.89 8.39 -2.89
C ARG A 147 10.46 8.33 -2.36
N ILE A 148 10.25 7.71 -1.20
CA ILE A 148 8.93 7.54 -0.59
C ILE A 148 8.78 8.49 0.60
N LEU A 149 9.68 8.38 1.57
CA LEU A 149 9.59 9.15 2.82
C LEU A 149 9.51 10.67 2.62
N PRO A 150 10.28 11.31 1.73
CA PRO A 150 10.27 12.79 1.63
C PRO A 150 8.90 13.40 1.31
N GLU A 151 8.01 12.65 0.65
CA GLU A 151 6.71 13.17 0.21
C GLU A 151 5.53 12.50 0.94
N LEU A 152 5.67 11.23 1.32
CA LEU A 152 4.53 10.43 1.81
C LEU A 152 4.61 10.10 3.31
N CYS A 153 5.73 10.35 4.00
CA CYS A 153 5.97 9.84 5.36
C CYS A 153 4.86 10.16 6.37
N ASN A 154 4.40 11.40 6.39
CA ASN A 154 3.45 11.91 7.39
C ASN A 154 1.99 11.65 7.04
N ILE A 155 1.73 11.04 5.87
CA ILE A 155 0.37 10.80 5.42
C ILE A 155 -0.17 9.54 6.12
N GLU A 156 -1.30 9.69 6.79
CA GLU A 156 -2.07 8.58 7.32
C GLU A 156 -2.57 7.69 6.15
N ILE A 157 -2.42 6.36 6.28
CA ILE A 157 -2.71 5.45 5.18
C ILE A 157 -4.19 5.52 4.77
N GLY A 158 -5.10 5.72 5.72
CA GLY A 158 -6.53 5.93 5.46
C GLY A 158 -6.85 7.16 4.60
N LYS A 159 -5.95 8.14 4.54
CA LYS A 159 -6.07 9.38 3.73
C LYS A 159 -5.38 9.26 2.36
N LEU A 160 -4.73 8.14 2.05
CA LEU A 160 -4.11 7.93 0.75
C LEU A 160 -5.19 7.75 -0.32
N THR A 161 -5.13 8.61 -1.34
CA THR A 161 -6.00 8.52 -2.52
C THR A 161 -5.26 7.93 -3.71
N THR A 162 -6.00 7.28 -4.61
CA THR A 162 -5.43 6.74 -5.87
C THR A 162 -4.78 7.84 -6.71
N LYS A 163 -5.42 9.02 -6.78
CA LYS A 163 -4.88 10.17 -7.52
C LYS A 163 -3.52 10.60 -6.96
N ARG A 164 -3.40 10.77 -5.65
CA ARG A 164 -2.13 11.14 -5.01
C ARG A 164 -1.01 10.17 -5.35
N LEU A 165 -1.28 8.87 -5.26
CA LEU A 165 -0.29 7.84 -5.56
C LEU A 165 0.08 7.80 -7.06
N ARG A 166 -0.88 8.03 -7.96
CA ARG A 166 -0.60 8.16 -9.41
C ARG A 166 0.26 9.38 -9.72
N ASP A 167 -0.08 10.52 -9.13
CA ASP A 167 0.64 11.78 -9.33
C ASP A 167 2.08 11.68 -8.79
N TRP A 168 2.25 11.09 -7.60
CA TRP A 168 3.56 10.79 -7.02
C TRP A 168 4.37 9.85 -7.90
N HIS A 169 3.77 8.77 -8.39
CA HIS A 169 4.43 7.79 -9.26
C HIS A 169 4.85 8.42 -10.61
N ALA A 170 4.02 9.30 -11.17
CA ALA A 170 4.34 10.06 -12.38
C ALA A 170 5.49 11.05 -12.16
N ARG A 171 5.46 11.82 -11.06
CA ARG A 171 6.57 12.71 -10.67
C ARG A 171 7.87 11.93 -10.51
N LEU A 172 7.83 10.76 -9.89
CA LEU A 172 9.01 9.93 -9.70
C LEU A 172 9.60 9.42 -11.03
N ALA A 173 8.78 9.18 -12.04
CA ALA A 173 9.24 8.79 -13.37
C ALA A 173 9.82 9.97 -14.16
N ALA A 174 9.32 11.19 -13.94
CA ALA A 174 9.84 12.41 -14.58
C ALA A 174 11.07 13.00 -13.86
N ALA A 175 11.27 12.67 -12.59
CA ALA A 175 12.33 13.26 -11.79
C ALA A 175 13.74 12.97 -12.37
N PRO A 176 14.69 13.92 -12.27
CA PRO A 176 16.06 13.74 -12.71
C PRO A 176 16.71 12.46 -12.16
N ARG A 177 17.66 11.90 -12.91
CA ARG A 177 18.41 10.74 -12.45
C ARG A 177 19.41 11.20 -11.39
N LEU A 178 19.21 10.72 -10.16
CA LEU A 178 20.19 10.93 -9.10
C LEU A 178 21.49 10.21 -9.44
N ALA A 179 22.58 10.96 -9.59
CA ALA A 179 23.91 10.39 -9.80
C ALA A 179 24.31 9.49 -8.62
N ARG A 180 25.15 8.50 -8.92
CA ARG A 180 25.82 7.70 -7.90
C ARG A 180 26.99 8.53 -7.40
N VAL A 181 26.92 8.96 -6.15
CA VAL A 181 28.01 9.68 -5.49
C VAL A 181 28.77 8.74 -4.58
N GLY A 182 30.07 8.99 -4.43
CA GLY A 182 30.91 8.29 -3.47
C GLY A 182 30.40 8.51 -2.04
N ARG A 183 30.76 7.60 -1.13
CA ARG A 183 30.30 7.59 0.27
C ARG A 183 30.57 8.91 1.04
N LEU A 184 31.50 9.72 0.54
CA LEU A 184 31.97 10.97 1.14
C LEU A 184 31.36 12.25 0.54
N THR A 185 30.57 12.17 -0.54
CA THR A 185 30.05 13.37 -1.22
C THR A 185 28.71 13.82 -0.62
N LYS A 186 28.65 15.07 -0.13
CA LYS A 186 27.48 15.63 0.57
C LYS A 186 26.28 15.94 -0.34
N SER A 187 26.49 16.20 -1.63
CA SER A 187 25.42 16.51 -2.59
C SER A 187 25.34 15.46 -3.69
N ARG A 188 24.11 15.07 -4.06
CA ARG A 188 23.87 14.19 -5.20
C ARG A 188 23.67 15.06 -6.43
N ASN A 189 24.57 14.96 -7.40
CA ASN A 189 24.34 15.61 -8.70
C ASN A 189 23.09 14.98 -9.35
N ALA A 190 22.16 15.81 -9.79
CA ALA A 190 21.01 15.38 -10.56
C ALA A 190 21.32 15.56 -12.04
N ARG A 191 21.22 14.49 -12.83
CA ARG A 191 21.32 14.59 -14.30
C ARG A 191 19.92 14.65 -14.87
N ALA A 192 19.62 15.73 -15.59
CA ALA A 192 18.39 15.85 -16.36
C ALA A 192 18.28 14.65 -17.31
N VAL A 193 17.06 14.14 -17.45
CA VAL A 193 16.76 13.05 -18.36
C VAL A 193 16.36 13.70 -19.67
N ASP A 194 17.07 13.39 -20.75
CA ASP A 194 16.67 13.83 -22.08
C ASP A 194 15.32 13.19 -22.44
N PRO A 195 14.25 13.98 -22.67
CA PRO A 195 12.96 13.44 -23.05
C PRO A 195 12.97 12.72 -24.41
N GLY A 196 13.94 13.03 -25.29
CA GLY A 196 14.13 12.37 -26.58
C GLY A 196 14.79 10.99 -26.48
N ASP A 197 15.47 10.70 -25.36
CA ASP A 197 16.09 9.40 -25.11
C ASP A 197 15.06 8.42 -24.52
N GLY A 198 14.46 7.61 -25.40
CA GLY A 198 13.49 6.58 -25.02
C GLY A 198 14.03 5.59 -23.99
N ASP A 199 15.33 5.27 -24.00
CA ASP A 199 15.94 4.36 -23.03
C ASP A 199 16.09 4.99 -21.66
N ALA A 200 16.50 6.26 -21.60
CA ALA A 200 16.54 6.99 -20.35
C ALA A 200 15.15 7.12 -19.72
N VAL A 201 14.13 7.43 -20.52
CA VAL A 201 12.73 7.47 -20.07
C VAL A 201 12.26 6.11 -19.56
N ARG A 202 12.53 5.01 -20.30
CA ARG A 202 12.22 3.64 -19.86
C ARG A 202 12.90 3.30 -18.54
N ALA A 203 14.19 3.59 -18.40
CA ALA A 203 14.95 3.33 -17.18
C ALA A 203 14.42 4.10 -15.95
N ARG A 204 13.95 5.34 -16.15
CA ARG A 204 13.30 6.10 -15.07
C ARG A 204 11.96 5.50 -14.66
N ARG A 205 11.12 5.10 -15.63
CA ARG A 205 9.86 4.42 -15.34
C ARG A 205 10.06 3.07 -14.65
N SER A 206 11.06 2.28 -15.05
CA SER A 206 11.44 1.03 -14.34
C SER A 206 11.85 1.32 -12.88
N THR A 207 12.59 2.40 -12.65
CA THR A 207 12.92 2.84 -11.28
C THR A 207 11.68 3.23 -10.48
N ALA A 208 10.75 3.98 -11.08
CA ALA A 208 9.49 4.35 -10.45
C ALA A 208 8.64 3.11 -10.09
N ASN A 209 8.54 2.13 -11.01
CA ASN A 209 7.85 0.86 -10.78
C ASN A 209 8.45 0.10 -9.59
N ARG A 210 9.79 -0.02 -9.51
CA ARG A 210 10.45 -0.69 -8.36
C ARG A 210 10.15 0.00 -7.03
N THR A 211 10.14 1.34 -7.00
CA THR A 211 9.76 2.10 -5.80
C THR A 211 8.29 1.92 -5.46
N LEU A 212 7.41 1.89 -6.46
CA LEU A 212 5.98 1.59 -6.27
C LEU A 212 5.77 0.19 -5.68
N THR A 213 6.56 -0.81 -6.10
CA THR A 213 6.51 -2.17 -5.53
C THR A 213 6.86 -2.17 -4.05
N ILE A 214 7.91 -1.44 -3.63
CA ILE A 214 8.28 -1.32 -2.21
C ILE A 214 7.15 -0.67 -1.40
N LEU A 215 6.61 0.45 -1.89
CA LEU A 215 5.50 1.14 -1.22
C LEU A 215 4.29 0.21 -1.07
N LYS A 216 3.87 -0.44 -2.15
CA LYS A 216 2.72 -1.35 -2.13
C LYS A 216 2.93 -2.54 -1.21
N ALA A 217 4.15 -3.08 -1.14
CA ALA A 217 4.43 -4.18 -0.23
C ALA A 217 4.27 -3.76 1.24
N ALA A 218 4.72 -2.55 1.60
CA ALA A 218 4.52 -2.01 2.94
C ALA A 218 3.04 -1.71 3.25
N LEU A 219 2.30 -1.14 2.30
CA LEU A 219 0.86 -0.89 2.47
C LEU A 219 0.04 -2.18 2.54
N ASN A 220 0.38 -3.18 1.74
CA ASN A 220 -0.24 -4.51 1.81
C ASN A 220 0.08 -5.19 3.14
N HIS A 221 1.32 -5.09 3.63
CA HIS A 221 1.66 -5.58 4.96
C HIS A 221 0.76 -4.94 6.03
N ALA A 222 0.63 -3.61 6.02
CA ALA A 222 -0.28 -2.91 6.92
C ALA A 222 -1.74 -3.39 6.80
N PHE A 223 -2.24 -3.63 5.58
CA PHE A 223 -3.58 -4.16 5.37
C PHE A 223 -3.76 -5.60 5.88
N HIS A 224 -2.79 -6.48 5.65
CA HIS A 224 -2.83 -7.87 6.11
C HIS A 224 -2.71 -7.98 7.63
N GLU A 225 -1.92 -7.11 8.26
CA GLU A 225 -1.85 -6.91 9.72
C GLU A 225 -3.08 -6.17 10.27
N GLY A 226 -4.10 -5.95 9.44
CA GLY A 226 -5.36 -5.33 9.83
C GLY A 226 -5.31 -3.83 10.07
N ARG A 227 -4.12 -3.19 10.07
CA ARG A 227 -3.88 -1.76 10.39
C ARG A 227 -4.69 -0.77 9.57
N VAL A 228 -5.19 -1.22 8.41
CA VAL A 228 -6.06 -0.44 7.51
C VAL A 228 -7.16 -1.35 6.99
N THR A 229 -8.36 -0.80 6.79
CA THR A 229 -9.55 -1.57 6.41
C THR A 229 -9.69 -1.86 4.92
N SER A 230 -8.97 -1.14 4.05
CA SER A 230 -9.08 -1.28 2.59
C SER A 230 -7.74 -1.03 1.90
N ASP A 231 -7.49 -1.78 0.83
CA ASP A 231 -6.30 -1.69 -0.03
C ASP A 231 -6.55 -0.94 -1.36
N GLU A 232 -7.78 -0.48 -1.55
CA GLU A 232 -8.27 -0.05 -2.86
C GLU A 232 -7.46 1.09 -3.47
N SER A 233 -7.03 2.04 -2.63
CA SER A 233 -6.38 3.26 -3.08
C SER A 233 -5.06 2.99 -3.81
N TRP A 234 -4.26 2.03 -3.33
CA TRP A 234 -3.00 1.62 -3.97
C TRP A 234 -3.16 0.43 -4.93
N ARG A 235 -4.16 -0.44 -4.73
CA ARG A 235 -4.48 -1.54 -5.67
C ARG A 235 -4.78 -1.02 -7.08
N ARG A 236 -5.50 0.10 -7.18
CA ARG A 236 -5.87 0.78 -8.46
C ARG A 236 -4.70 1.48 -9.16
N VAL A 237 -3.54 1.64 -8.52
CA VAL A 237 -2.35 2.26 -9.12
C VAL A 237 -1.63 1.21 -9.95
N LYS A 238 -1.45 1.42 -11.25
CA LYS A 238 -0.77 0.45 -12.12
C LYS A 238 0.66 0.91 -12.42
N PRO A 239 1.62 -0.03 -12.53
CA PRO A 239 2.97 0.29 -13.00
C PRO A 239 2.95 0.76 -14.45
N PHE A 240 4.00 1.46 -14.88
CA PHE A 240 4.25 1.76 -16.29
C PHE A 240 4.50 0.45 -17.05
N ARG A 241 3.88 0.30 -18.22
CA ARG A 241 4.01 -0.90 -19.07
C ARG A 241 5.22 -0.78 -20.01
N GLY A 242 5.80 -1.93 -20.38
CA GLY A 242 6.86 -1.99 -21.40
C GLY A 242 8.19 -1.34 -21.00
N VAL A 243 8.47 -1.23 -19.70
CA VAL A 243 9.65 -0.52 -19.18
C VAL A 243 10.80 -1.45 -18.81
N ASP A 244 10.50 -2.70 -18.50
CA ASP A 244 11.48 -3.74 -18.16
C ASP A 244 11.75 -4.59 -19.40
N ALA A 245 12.12 -3.94 -20.50
CA ALA A 245 12.70 -4.65 -21.64
C ALA A 245 14.12 -5.08 -21.23
N PRO A 246 14.49 -6.37 -21.33
CA PRO A 246 15.87 -6.77 -21.14
C PRO A 246 16.73 -5.98 -22.13
N VAL A 247 17.86 -5.45 -21.69
CA VAL A 247 18.86 -4.92 -22.63
C VAL A 247 19.45 -6.13 -23.33
N VAL A 248 18.86 -6.52 -24.45
CA VAL A 248 19.34 -7.62 -25.29
C VAL A 248 20.43 -7.09 -26.23
N ARG A 249 21.53 -6.57 -25.66
CA ARG A 249 22.76 -6.31 -26.42
C ARG A 249 23.80 -7.32 -25.96
N PHE A 250 24.11 -8.26 -26.85
CA PHE A 250 25.25 -9.14 -26.70
C PHE A 250 26.46 -8.56 -27.44
N LEU A 251 27.66 -8.90 -26.97
CA LEU A 251 28.88 -8.62 -27.70
C LEU A 251 28.93 -9.57 -28.90
N SER A 252 29.21 -9.02 -30.09
CA SER A 252 29.63 -9.82 -31.24
C SER A 252 30.97 -10.49 -30.95
N GLU A 253 31.33 -11.51 -31.73
CA GLU A 253 32.60 -12.22 -31.57
C GLU A 253 33.80 -11.27 -31.68
N ASP A 254 33.74 -10.30 -32.59
CA ASP A 254 34.80 -9.29 -32.75
C ASP A 254 34.84 -8.27 -31.60
N GLU A 255 33.70 -7.93 -31.00
CA GLU A 255 33.67 -7.13 -29.77
C GLU A 255 34.24 -7.92 -28.58
N CYS A 256 33.96 -9.22 -28.47
CA CYS A 256 34.55 -10.10 -27.45
C CYS A 256 36.08 -10.16 -27.57
N ARG A 257 36.60 -10.37 -28.80
CA ARG A 257 38.05 -10.40 -29.06
C ARG A 257 38.70 -9.07 -28.70
N ARG A 258 38.11 -7.95 -29.12
CA ARG A 258 38.61 -6.60 -28.77
C ARG A 258 38.60 -6.38 -27.26
N LEU A 259 37.52 -6.74 -26.57
CA LEU A 259 37.42 -6.60 -25.11
C LEU A 259 38.53 -7.38 -24.40
N VAL A 260 38.76 -8.64 -24.78
CA VAL A 260 39.82 -9.47 -24.17
C VAL A 260 41.22 -8.89 -24.45
N ASN A 261 41.46 -8.34 -25.64
CA ASN A 261 42.75 -7.74 -25.98
C ASN A 261 43.01 -6.42 -25.26
N SER A 262 41.96 -5.71 -24.84
CA SER A 262 42.08 -4.48 -24.03
C SER A 262 42.17 -4.73 -22.52
N CYS A 263 42.06 -5.98 -22.06
CA CYS A 263 42.18 -6.35 -20.65
C CYS A 263 43.60 -6.83 -20.33
N GLU A 264 44.11 -6.46 -19.16
CA GLU A 264 45.46 -6.82 -18.69
C GLU A 264 45.41 -7.76 -17.47
N GLY A 265 46.46 -8.58 -17.33
CA GLY A 265 46.68 -9.44 -16.17
C GLY A 265 45.52 -10.36 -15.80
N VAL A 266 45.32 -10.57 -14.50
CA VAL A 266 44.29 -11.47 -13.93
C VAL A 266 42.87 -11.08 -14.36
N PHE A 267 42.63 -9.80 -14.67
CA PHE A 267 41.32 -9.35 -15.14
C PHE A 267 41.01 -9.91 -16.54
N ARG A 268 42.03 -10.06 -17.41
CA ARG A 268 41.89 -10.69 -18.72
C ARG A 268 41.43 -12.14 -18.59
N ASP A 269 42.00 -12.90 -17.64
CA ASP A 269 41.63 -14.29 -17.40
C ASP A 269 40.18 -14.41 -16.93
N LEU A 270 39.75 -13.49 -16.05
CA LEU A 270 38.36 -13.42 -15.58
C LEU A 270 37.38 -13.11 -16.72
N VAL A 271 37.70 -12.16 -17.59
CA VAL A 271 36.88 -11.81 -18.76
C VAL A 271 36.81 -12.98 -19.73
N ARG A 272 37.93 -13.66 -19.98
CA ARG A 272 37.99 -14.85 -20.84
C ARG A 272 37.14 -15.98 -20.27
N ALA A 273 37.25 -16.26 -18.98
CA ALA A 273 36.43 -17.26 -18.30
C ALA A 273 34.94 -16.92 -18.43
N ALA A 274 34.55 -15.66 -18.21
CA ALA A 274 33.15 -15.22 -18.36
C ALA A 274 32.59 -15.46 -19.77
N LEU A 275 33.39 -15.18 -20.81
CA LEU A 275 32.98 -15.36 -22.20
C LEU A 275 32.87 -16.83 -22.60
N LEU A 276 33.72 -17.70 -22.05
CA LEU A 276 33.76 -19.13 -22.42
C LEU A 276 32.75 -19.97 -21.64
N THR A 277 32.49 -19.66 -20.37
CA THR A 277 31.63 -20.49 -19.51
C THR A 277 30.21 -19.96 -19.40
N GLY A 278 29.97 -18.69 -19.70
CA GLY A 278 28.69 -18.03 -19.45
C GLY A 278 28.35 -17.85 -17.97
N CYS A 279 29.29 -18.14 -17.06
CA CYS A 279 29.09 -17.97 -15.61
C CYS A 279 28.88 -16.49 -15.25
N ARG A 280 28.07 -16.25 -14.21
CA ARG A 280 27.93 -14.91 -13.64
C ARG A 280 29.23 -14.50 -12.96
N TYR A 281 29.51 -13.20 -12.93
CA TYR A 281 30.67 -12.63 -12.22
C TYR A 281 30.81 -13.16 -10.78
N GLY A 282 29.70 -13.26 -10.04
CA GLY A 282 29.70 -13.77 -8.66
C GLY A 282 30.04 -15.26 -8.53
N GLU A 283 29.80 -16.05 -9.58
CA GLU A 283 30.16 -17.47 -9.65
C GLU A 283 31.66 -17.61 -9.95
N LEU A 284 32.17 -16.83 -10.93
CA LEU A 284 33.59 -16.84 -11.30
C LEU A 284 34.52 -16.47 -10.16
N ILE A 285 34.22 -15.42 -9.39
CA ILE A 285 35.08 -14.97 -8.28
C ILE A 285 35.05 -15.89 -7.05
N ARG A 286 34.13 -16.86 -7.01
CA ARG A 286 34.00 -17.85 -5.93
C ARG A 286 34.50 -19.23 -6.32
N MET A 287 34.84 -19.41 -7.60
CA MET A 287 35.32 -20.67 -8.15
C MET A 287 36.64 -21.07 -7.48
N ARG A 288 36.71 -22.32 -7.05
CA ARG A 288 37.89 -22.95 -6.45
C ARG A 288 38.36 -24.07 -7.35
N THR A 289 39.63 -24.42 -7.24
CA THR A 289 40.20 -25.58 -7.97
C THR A 289 39.48 -26.89 -7.62
N SER A 290 38.88 -26.99 -6.43
CA SER A 290 38.04 -28.12 -6.01
C SER A 290 36.68 -28.22 -6.70
N ASP A 291 36.29 -27.21 -7.48
CA ASP A 291 35.01 -27.19 -8.21
C ASP A 291 35.14 -27.80 -9.63
N PHE A 292 36.36 -28.21 -10.02
CA PHE A 292 36.67 -28.92 -11.26
C PHE A 292 36.62 -30.44 -11.06
#